data_AF-A0A9D5MZN1-F1
#
_entry.id   AF-A0A9D5MZN1-F1
#
_cell.length_a   1.000
_cell.length_b   1.000
_cell.length_c   1.000
_cell.angle_alpha   90.00
_cell.angle_beta   90.00
_cell.angle_gamma   90.00
#
_symmetry.space_group_name_H-M   'P 1'
#
loop_
_entity.id
_entity.type
_entity.pdbx_description
1 polymer ?
#
loop_
_entity_poly.entity_id
_entity_poly.type
_entity_poly.pdbx_seq_one_letter_code
_entity_poly.pdbx_strand_id
1 'polypeptide(L)'
;MNIRKLVLPVLAWIICIVGAYKLYTLVRADQAAQEERYAVLQMQAAASEETEIEKLEKQTDIYDKLYSQIDVNDFICWGDSAMAGNGSRSLPTVLKKVIEDNLFSSLKKSFSRVLDTDEYTTPSVKVNNMGVTGEGMRQILVRAGVNIMETGESITIPWGTEPVTVRFMDDEAWDRLDPKKNPDEQLKFARQKTVDFGKVYIDGIRGSLVTTDTWFDSGHPQYAFVRKEEGDSTYVRSGTEIEIETATRYLGDTPVFFFENDSGRSIDGFVTDIEKLVNRYAIDEVPETDPSEETSQEEEKENSPDDENAEESDASAEPAYDRPFVVICTALEDSDLDKALRRRFGTRYIRNDDYASEMTERNYKKLAQEVFDNLDSQGCFTEVQAQILMAVQEAEGL
;
A
#
# COMPACT_ATOMS: atom_id res chain seq x y z
N MET A 1 -98.18 25.94 -42.99
CA MET A 1 -97.06 25.09 -42.51
C MET A 1 -97.39 24.63 -41.09
N ASN A 2 -97.55 23.33 -40.85
CA ASN A 2 -98.13 22.81 -39.59
C ASN A 2 -97.11 22.91 -38.43
N ILE A 3 -97.23 23.95 -37.61
CA ILE A 3 -96.40 24.23 -36.42
C ILE A 3 -96.32 23.00 -35.49
N ARG A 4 -97.40 22.21 -35.38
CA ARG A 4 -97.44 20.98 -34.58
C ARG A 4 -96.49 19.86 -35.05
N LYS A 5 -96.14 19.80 -36.34
CA LYS A 5 -95.17 18.79 -36.86
C LYS A 5 -93.71 19.16 -36.57
N LEU A 6 -93.44 20.40 -36.16
CA LEU A 6 -92.10 20.91 -35.87
C LEU A 6 -91.82 20.95 -34.35
N VAL A 7 -92.85 21.10 -33.52
CA VAL A 7 -92.73 21.22 -32.05
C VAL A 7 -92.26 19.92 -31.39
N LEU A 8 -92.80 18.76 -31.79
CA LEU A 8 -92.44 17.47 -31.20
C LEU A 8 -90.95 17.09 -31.39
N PRO A 9 -90.38 17.16 -32.60
CA PRO A 9 -88.96 16.89 -32.79
C PRO A 9 -88.05 17.90 -32.10
N VAL A 10 -88.47 19.17 -31.98
CA VAL A 10 -87.71 20.20 -31.24
C VAL A 10 -87.72 19.91 -29.73
N LEU A 11 -88.84 19.50 -29.15
CA LEU A 11 -88.94 19.09 -27.74
C LEU A 11 -88.09 17.85 -27.44
N ALA A 12 -88.12 16.85 -28.32
CA ALA A 12 -87.25 15.68 -28.21
C ALA A 12 -85.76 16.06 -28.29
N TRP A 13 -85.40 17.00 -29.17
CA TRP A 13 -84.04 17.54 -29.26
C TRP A 13 -83.61 18.25 -27.98
N ILE A 14 -84.47 19.08 -27.39
CA ILE A 14 -84.20 19.78 -26.13
C ILE A 14 -83.98 18.76 -24.99
N ILE A 15 -84.80 17.72 -24.89
CA ILE A 15 -84.64 16.67 -23.88
C ILE A 15 -83.32 15.91 -24.07
N CYS A 16 -82.95 15.57 -25.31
CA CYS A 16 -81.67 14.93 -25.61
C CYS A 16 -80.48 15.83 -25.25
N ILE A 17 -80.54 17.14 -25.53
CA ILE A 17 -79.49 18.10 -25.15
C ILE A 17 -79.36 18.19 -23.63
N VAL A 18 -80.47 18.31 -22.91
CA VAL A 18 -80.46 18.40 -21.43
C VAL A 18 -79.94 17.09 -20.81
N GLY A 19 -80.34 15.94 -21.37
CA GLY A 19 -79.82 14.63 -20.97
C GLY A 19 -78.31 14.49 -21.22
N ALA A 20 -77.84 14.88 -22.40
CA ALA A 20 -76.42 14.87 -22.75
C ALA A 20 -75.61 15.83 -21.86
N TYR A 21 -76.16 17.00 -21.54
CA TYR A 21 -75.51 17.97 -20.64
C TYR A 21 -75.41 17.44 -19.20
N LYS A 22 -76.47 16.79 -18.68
CA LYS A 22 -76.41 16.12 -17.37
C LYS A 22 -75.42 14.97 -17.35
N LEU A 23 -75.35 14.17 -18.41
CA LEU A 23 -74.36 13.08 -18.51
C LEU A 23 -72.94 13.63 -18.56
N TYR A 24 -72.71 14.70 -19.35
CA TYR A 24 -71.42 15.38 -19.43
C TYR A 24 -70.98 15.95 -18.08
N THR A 25 -71.88 16.59 -17.34
CA THR A 25 -71.55 17.13 -16.01
C THR A 25 -71.25 16.05 -14.98
N LEU A 26 -71.93 14.90 -15.03
CA LEU A 26 -71.63 13.73 -14.17
C LEU A 26 -70.28 13.10 -14.52
N VAL A 27 -70.00 12.87 -15.80
CA VAL A 27 -68.71 12.32 -16.27
C VAL A 27 -67.57 13.27 -15.90
N ARG A 28 -67.76 14.58 -16.03
CA ARG A 28 -66.75 15.58 -15.67
C ARG A 28 -66.50 15.63 -14.15
N ALA A 29 -67.53 15.46 -13.33
CA ALA A 29 -67.40 15.38 -11.88
C ALA A 29 -66.70 14.09 -11.43
N ASP A 30 -66.99 12.96 -12.09
CA ASP A 30 -66.32 11.68 -11.81
C ASP A 30 -64.85 11.68 -12.25
N GLN A 31 -64.53 12.29 -13.40
CA GLN A 31 -63.16 12.51 -13.85
C GLN A 31 -62.36 13.39 -12.88
N ALA A 32 -62.94 14.50 -12.41
CA ALA A 32 -62.28 15.36 -11.42
C ALA A 32 -62.02 14.62 -10.09
N ALA A 33 -62.96 13.78 -9.64
CA ALA A 33 -62.80 12.97 -8.44
C ALA A 33 -61.74 11.86 -8.61
N GLN A 34 -61.58 11.29 -9.81
CA GLN A 34 -60.51 10.35 -10.10
C GLN A 34 -59.13 11.03 -10.15
N GLU A 35 -59.04 12.21 -10.76
CA GLU A 35 -57.80 13.00 -10.79
C GLU A 35 -57.31 13.36 -9.38
N GLU A 36 -58.21 13.79 -8.49
CA GLU A 36 -57.86 14.06 -7.09
C GLU A 36 -57.35 12.80 -6.36
N ARG A 37 -57.98 11.64 -6.57
CA ARG A 37 -57.52 10.38 -5.97
C ARG A 37 -56.15 9.96 -6.48
N TYR A 38 -55.89 10.12 -7.78
CA TYR A 38 -54.59 9.84 -8.37
C TYR A 38 -53.51 10.78 -7.85
N ALA A 39 -53.81 12.07 -7.70
CA ALA A 39 -52.87 13.05 -7.13
C ALA A 39 -52.52 12.73 -5.67
N VAL A 40 -53.50 12.33 -4.85
CA VAL A 40 -53.27 11.92 -3.46
C VAL A 40 -52.41 10.65 -3.38
N LEU A 41 -52.66 9.66 -4.23
CA LEU A 41 -51.86 8.44 -4.29
C LEU A 41 -50.41 8.71 -4.72
N GLN A 42 -50.19 9.61 -5.69
CA GLN A 42 -48.84 10.03 -6.09
C GLN A 42 -48.12 10.79 -4.97
N MET A 43 -48.80 11.68 -4.26
CA MET A 43 -48.22 12.37 -3.09
C MET A 43 -47.86 11.39 -1.97
N GLN A 44 -48.71 10.40 -1.68
CA GLN A 44 -48.40 9.38 -0.67
C GLN A 44 -47.21 8.50 -1.08
N ALA A 45 -47.13 8.11 -2.36
CA ALA A 45 -46.01 7.32 -2.88
C ALA A 45 -44.69 8.12 -2.83
N ALA A 46 -44.71 9.38 -3.24
CA ALA A 46 -43.54 10.26 -3.16
C ALA A 46 -43.09 10.49 -1.70
N ALA A 47 -44.04 10.73 -0.79
CA ALA A 47 -43.73 10.90 0.63
C ALA A 47 -43.19 9.62 1.27
N SER A 48 -43.67 8.43 0.88
CA SER A 48 -43.09 7.17 1.35
C SER A 48 -41.68 6.96 0.83
N GLU A 49 -41.43 7.25 -0.45
CA GLU A 49 -40.12 7.13 -1.09
C GLU A 49 -39.10 8.08 -0.45
N GLU A 50 -39.48 9.33 -0.21
CA GLU A 50 -38.64 10.34 0.45
C GLU A 50 -38.27 9.92 1.89
N THR A 51 -39.20 9.30 2.64
CA THR A 51 -38.90 8.77 3.98
C THR A 51 -38.07 7.49 3.99
N GLU A 52 -38.09 6.69 2.92
CA GLU A 52 -37.19 5.54 2.77
C GLU A 52 -35.78 5.98 2.41
N ILE A 53 -35.64 6.94 1.49
CA ILE A 53 -34.34 7.54 1.13
C ILE A 53 -33.69 8.17 2.36
N GLU A 54 -34.41 8.98 3.14
CA GLU A 54 -33.85 9.64 4.33
C GLU A 54 -33.38 8.62 5.40
N LYS A 55 -34.04 7.46 5.51
CA LYS A 55 -33.62 6.37 6.40
C LYS A 55 -32.36 5.68 5.89
N LEU A 56 -32.29 5.41 4.59
CA LEU A 56 -31.13 4.79 3.94
C LEU A 56 -29.90 5.71 4.03
N GLU A 57 -30.07 7.02 3.78
CA GLU A 57 -29.00 8.01 3.93
C GLU A 57 -28.46 8.07 5.36
N LYS A 58 -29.35 8.15 6.37
CA LYS A 58 -28.92 8.13 7.79
C LYS A 58 -28.22 6.84 8.18
N GLN A 59 -28.65 5.71 7.62
CA GLN A 59 -27.99 4.42 7.83
C GLN A 59 -26.59 4.43 7.20
N THR A 60 -26.48 4.81 5.93
CA THR A 60 -25.19 4.99 5.22
C THR A 60 -24.21 5.85 5.99
N ASP A 61 -24.64 7.01 6.49
CA ASP A 61 -23.81 7.92 7.29
C ASP A 61 -23.27 7.28 8.58
N ILE A 62 -24.08 6.46 9.25
CA ILE A 62 -23.64 5.72 10.45
C ILE A 62 -22.55 4.71 10.06
N TYR A 63 -22.67 4.05 8.92
CA TYR A 63 -21.70 3.04 8.49
C TYR A 63 -20.38 3.64 8.03
N ASP A 64 -20.41 4.71 7.25
CA ASP A 64 -19.19 5.45 6.88
C ASP A 64 -18.48 5.99 8.13
N LYS A 65 -19.26 6.41 9.15
CA LYS A 65 -18.72 6.82 10.44
C LYS A 65 -18.09 5.65 11.21
N LEU A 66 -18.72 4.47 11.22
CA LEU A 66 -18.16 3.29 11.88
C LEU A 66 -16.88 2.81 11.19
N TYR A 67 -16.86 2.80 9.86
CA TYR A 67 -15.68 2.41 9.09
C TYR A 67 -14.52 3.41 9.21
N SER A 68 -14.79 4.72 9.24
CA SER A 68 -13.75 5.75 9.42
C SER A 68 -13.13 5.81 10.81
N GLN A 69 -13.73 5.14 11.80
CA GLN A 69 -13.16 4.98 13.14
C GLN A 69 -12.22 3.79 13.27
N ILE A 70 -12.21 2.90 12.27
CA ILE A 70 -11.34 1.73 12.31
C ILE A 70 -9.95 2.14 11.82
N ASP A 71 -8.99 2.15 12.73
CA ASP A 71 -7.58 2.37 12.39
C ASP A 71 -6.96 1.05 11.94
N VAL A 72 -6.25 1.06 10.81
CA VAL A 72 -5.71 -0.15 10.19
C VAL A 72 -4.23 0.03 9.95
N ASN A 73 -3.43 -0.98 10.28
CA ASN A 73 -1.99 -0.91 10.07
C ASN A 73 -1.63 -0.72 8.59
N ASP A 74 -0.66 0.16 8.35
CA ASP A 74 0.02 0.30 7.07
C ASP A 74 1.16 -0.75 6.97
N PHE A 75 1.39 -1.25 5.76
CA PHE A 75 2.39 -2.28 5.49
C PHE A 75 3.40 -1.83 4.42
N ILE A 76 4.65 -2.25 4.59
CA ILE A 76 5.73 -2.04 3.63
C ILE A 76 6.33 -3.39 3.22
N CYS A 77 6.39 -3.63 1.91
CA CYS A 77 6.81 -4.90 1.34
C CYS A 77 8.13 -4.76 0.58
N TRP A 78 9.24 -5.21 1.17
CA TRP A 78 10.57 -5.17 0.57
C TRP A 78 10.93 -6.51 -0.08
N GLY A 79 11.53 -6.47 -1.27
CA GLY A 79 12.04 -7.69 -1.89
C GLY A 79 12.43 -7.54 -3.35
N ASP A 80 12.67 -8.68 -3.99
CA ASP A 80 13.15 -8.80 -5.36
C ASP A 80 12.01 -8.99 -6.39
N SER A 81 12.24 -9.84 -7.38
CA SER A 81 11.33 -10.24 -8.44
C SER A 81 9.96 -10.76 -7.97
N ALA A 82 9.90 -11.59 -6.92
CA ALA A 82 8.62 -12.14 -6.47
C ALA A 82 7.79 -11.11 -5.69
N MET A 83 8.46 -10.20 -4.98
CA MET A 83 7.79 -9.06 -4.34
C MET A 83 7.30 -8.04 -5.37
N ALA A 84 8.13 -7.75 -6.38
CA ALA A 84 7.79 -6.83 -7.46
C ALA A 84 6.54 -7.30 -8.20
N GLY A 85 6.50 -8.60 -8.53
CA GLY A 85 5.43 -9.24 -9.27
C GLY A 85 5.12 -8.57 -10.61
N ASN A 86 3.97 -8.90 -11.20
CA ASN A 86 3.49 -8.25 -12.43
C ASN A 86 2.09 -7.68 -12.22
N GLY A 87 2.02 -6.40 -11.83
CA GLY A 87 0.76 -5.66 -11.65
C GLY A 87 -0.15 -6.29 -10.60
N SER A 88 -1.36 -6.69 -10.99
CA SER A 88 -2.39 -7.26 -10.09
C SER A 88 -2.06 -8.64 -9.50
N ARG A 89 -0.91 -9.21 -9.85
CA ARG A 89 -0.40 -10.51 -9.38
C ARG A 89 0.96 -10.33 -8.72
N SER A 90 0.98 -9.55 -7.65
CA SER A 90 2.13 -9.42 -6.74
C SER A 90 1.68 -9.77 -5.32
N LEU A 91 2.62 -10.23 -4.49
CA LEU A 91 2.34 -10.55 -3.09
C LEU A 91 1.68 -9.36 -2.35
N PRO A 92 2.16 -8.11 -2.50
CA PRO A 92 1.53 -6.96 -1.82
C PRO A 92 0.06 -6.74 -2.22
N THR A 93 -0.26 -6.89 -3.50
CA THR A 93 -1.64 -6.72 -3.99
C THR A 93 -2.57 -7.79 -3.43
N VAL A 94 -2.10 -9.04 -3.41
CA VAL A 94 -2.89 -10.17 -2.91
C VAL A 94 -2.99 -10.12 -1.38
N LEU A 95 -1.91 -9.73 -0.69
CA LEU A 95 -1.88 -9.54 0.76
C LEU A 95 -2.88 -8.49 1.20
N LYS A 96 -2.92 -7.33 0.52
CA LYS A 96 -3.94 -6.30 0.77
C LYS A 96 -5.35 -6.89 0.77
N LYS A 97 -5.69 -7.65 -0.28
CA LYS A 97 -7.01 -8.28 -0.41
C LYS A 97 -7.28 -9.29 0.71
N VAL A 98 -6.29 -10.12 1.05
CA VAL A 98 -6.41 -11.12 2.12
C VAL A 98 -6.66 -10.45 3.47
N ILE A 99 -5.94 -9.36 3.79
CA ILE A 99 -6.14 -8.59 5.03
C ILE A 99 -7.56 -8.01 5.04
N GLU A 100 -7.98 -7.34 3.97
CA GLU A 100 -9.31 -6.71 3.90
C GLU A 100 -10.46 -7.73 3.97
N ASP A 101 -10.31 -8.89 3.32
CA ASP A 101 -11.31 -9.95 3.34
C ASP A 101 -11.39 -10.61 4.72
N ASN A 102 -10.26 -10.86 5.39
CA ASN A 102 -10.28 -11.48 6.72
C ASN A 102 -10.79 -10.52 7.80
N LEU A 103 -10.34 -9.27 7.83
CA LEU A 103 -10.73 -8.31 8.87
C LEU A 103 -12.18 -7.86 8.72
N PHE A 104 -12.60 -7.48 7.51
CA PHE A 104 -13.89 -6.80 7.32
C PHE A 104 -15.03 -7.74 6.89
N SER A 105 -14.80 -9.05 6.76
CA SER A 105 -15.86 -10.01 6.35
C SER A 105 -17.09 -10.01 7.25
N SER A 106 -16.88 -10.02 8.58
CA SER A 106 -17.97 -10.00 9.56
C SER A 106 -18.79 -8.71 9.47
N LEU A 107 -18.09 -7.59 9.34
CA LEU A 107 -18.68 -6.26 9.20
C LEU A 107 -19.48 -6.13 7.90
N LYS A 108 -18.91 -6.56 6.76
CA LYS A 108 -19.60 -6.68 5.47
C LYS A 108 -20.87 -7.52 5.56
N LYS A 109 -20.83 -8.63 6.31
CA LYS A 109 -21.98 -9.52 6.50
C LYS A 109 -23.08 -8.93 7.39
N SER A 110 -22.71 -8.19 8.45
CA SER A 110 -23.69 -7.51 9.29
C SER A 110 -24.35 -6.35 8.53
N PHE A 111 -23.59 -5.60 7.73
CA PHE A 111 -24.13 -4.49 6.94
C PHE A 111 -24.97 -4.93 5.73
N SER A 112 -24.59 -5.99 5.01
CA SER A 112 -25.39 -6.49 3.87
C SER A 112 -26.76 -7.03 4.27
N ARG A 113 -27.00 -7.28 5.56
CA ARG A 113 -28.34 -7.60 6.08
C ARG A 113 -29.24 -6.38 6.23
N VAL A 114 -28.65 -5.21 6.42
CA VAL A 114 -29.37 -3.96 6.70
C VAL A 114 -29.52 -3.12 5.44
N LEU A 115 -28.53 -3.18 4.54
CA LEU A 115 -28.49 -2.40 3.31
C LEU A 115 -28.20 -3.31 2.12
N ASP A 116 -29.09 -3.27 1.16
CA ASP A 116 -28.98 -4.01 -0.10
C ASP A 116 -28.26 -3.15 -1.15
N THR A 117 -27.06 -2.66 -0.82
CA THR A 117 -26.30 -1.78 -1.71
C THR A 117 -24.82 -2.11 -1.71
N ASP A 118 -24.25 -2.27 -2.91
CA ASP A 118 -22.83 -2.55 -3.18
C ASP A 118 -21.92 -1.30 -2.96
N GLU A 119 -22.46 -0.18 -2.46
CA GLU A 119 -21.85 1.16 -2.58
C GLU A 119 -20.99 1.62 -1.39
N TYR A 120 -20.84 0.82 -0.32
CA TYR A 120 -20.06 1.26 0.84
C TYR A 120 -18.55 1.12 0.63
N THR A 121 -17.82 2.16 1.04
CA THR A 121 -16.35 2.16 0.98
C THR A 121 -15.82 1.37 2.17
N THR A 122 -15.37 0.12 1.92
CA THR A 122 -14.66 -0.66 2.94
C THR A 122 -13.34 0.05 3.28
N PRO A 123 -12.92 0.12 4.56
CA PRO A 123 -11.61 0.62 4.95
C PRO A 123 -10.55 -0.10 4.13
N SER A 124 -9.68 0.69 3.51
CA SER A 124 -8.64 0.15 2.66
C SER A 124 -7.34 0.05 3.44
N VAL A 125 -6.71 -1.11 3.37
CA VAL A 125 -5.36 -1.29 3.94
C VAL A 125 -4.36 -0.72 2.93
N LYS A 126 -3.38 0.04 3.40
CA LYS A 126 -2.27 0.46 2.55
C LYS A 126 -1.16 -0.58 2.63
N VAL A 127 -0.79 -1.11 1.46
CA VAL A 127 0.33 -2.03 1.33
C VAL A 127 1.26 -1.48 0.25
N ASN A 128 2.40 -0.95 0.68
CA ASN A 128 3.39 -0.33 -0.19
C ASN A 128 4.30 -1.41 -0.81
N ASN A 129 4.26 -1.56 -2.13
CA ASN A 129 5.11 -2.50 -2.83
C ASN A 129 6.47 -1.87 -3.17
N MET A 130 7.52 -2.30 -2.47
CA MET A 130 8.91 -1.93 -2.75
C MET A 130 9.68 -3.05 -3.42
N GLY A 131 9.03 -3.99 -4.10
CA GLY A 131 9.71 -5.03 -4.85
C GLY A 131 10.37 -4.51 -6.13
N VAL A 132 11.64 -4.88 -6.38
CA VAL A 132 12.33 -4.57 -7.63
C VAL A 132 12.99 -5.83 -8.21
N THR A 133 12.58 -6.21 -9.42
CA THR A 133 13.13 -7.36 -10.14
C THR A 133 14.64 -7.21 -10.34
N GLY A 134 15.41 -8.21 -9.89
CA GLY A 134 16.86 -8.26 -10.06
C GLY A 134 17.68 -7.46 -9.02
N GLU A 135 17.03 -6.81 -8.03
CA GLU A 135 17.76 -6.29 -6.88
C GLU A 135 18.22 -7.44 -5.96
N GLY A 136 19.47 -7.35 -5.49
CA GLY A 136 19.98 -8.21 -4.41
C GLY A 136 19.75 -7.56 -3.03
N MET A 137 20.11 -8.29 -1.98
CA MET A 137 19.92 -7.84 -0.58
C MET A 137 20.50 -6.45 -0.32
N ARG A 138 21.68 -6.13 -0.85
CA ARG A 138 22.35 -4.83 -0.59
C ARG A 138 21.58 -3.65 -1.16
N GLN A 139 21.10 -3.75 -2.41
CA GLN A 139 20.27 -2.68 -3.00
C GLN A 139 19.01 -2.46 -2.16
N ILE A 140 18.41 -3.55 -1.67
CA ILE A 140 17.24 -3.46 -0.78
C ILE A 140 17.61 -2.79 0.55
N LEU A 141 18.74 -3.14 1.17
CA LEU A 141 19.24 -2.49 2.39
C LEU A 141 19.40 -0.98 2.22
N VAL A 142 20.01 -0.57 1.10
CA VAL A 142 20.20 0.85 0.78
C VAL A 142 18.84 1.54 0.66
N ARG A 143 17.91 1.00 -0.15
CA ARG A 143 16.59 1.63 -0.35
C ARG A 143 15.74 1.69 0.91
N ALA A 144 15.89 0.69 1.78
CA ALA A 144 15.28 0.64 3.09
C ALA A 144 15.96 1.56 4.10
N GLY A 145 17.13 2.13 3.79
CA GLY A 145 17.88 3.07 4.62
C GLY A 145 18.80 2.43 5.65
N VAL A 146 19.05 1.13 5.58
CA VAL A 146 20.00 0.43 6.47
C VAL A 146 21.44 0.79 6.12
N ASN A 147 21.74 0.88 4.82
CA ASN A 147 23.04 1.31 4.31
C ASN A 147 22.92 2.70 3.68
N ILE A 148 24.00 3.48 3.76
CA ILE A 148 24.11 4.77 3.09
C ILE A 148 24.40 4.54 1.60
N MET A 149 23.77 5.35 0.76
CA MET A 149 23.98 5.34 -0.69
C MET A 149 24.98 6.43 -1.05
N GLU A 150 26.03 6.11 -1.81
CA GLU A 150 27.05 7.10 -2.23
C GLU A 150 27.39 6.98 -3.72
N THR A 151 27.86 8.09 -4.31
CA THR A 151 28.38 8.10 -5.68
C THR A 151 29.68 7.30 -5.81
N GLY A 152 29.71 6.32 -6.70
CA GLY A 152 30.88 5.47 -6.96
C GLY A 152 31.99 6.19 -7.73
N GLU A 153 31.65 7.20 -8.52
CA GLU A 153 32.60 8.02 -9.27
C GLU A 153 32.21 9.49 -9.22
N SER A 154 33.15 10.38 -9.52
CA SER A 154 32.83 11.80 -9.67
C SER A 154 32.01 12.00 -10.93
N ILE A 155 30.89 12.71 -10.81
CA ILE A 155 29.95 12.97 -11.90
C ILE A 155 29.74 14.46 -12.09
N THR A 156 29.34 14.87 -13.28
CA THR A 156 28.84 16.23 -13.52
C THR A 156 27.35 16.14 -13.80
N ILE A 157 26.53 16.70 -12.91
CA ILE A 157 25.10 16.85 -13.14
C ILE A 157 24.93 18.04 -14.12
N PRO A 158 24.35 17.83 -15.31
CA PRO A 158 24.26 18.85 -16.34
C PRO A 158 23.25 19.94 -15.96
N TRP A 159 23.29 21.04 -16.71
CA TRP A 159 22.41 22.18 -16.52
C TRP A 159 20.93 21.84 -16.79
N GLY A 160 20.68 20.99 -17.78
CA GLY A 160 19.34 20.52 -18.17
C GLY A 160 18.89 19.27 -17.41
N THR A 161 17.67 18.82 -17.65
CA THR A 161 17.10 17.60 -17.04
C THR A 161 17.57 16.31 -17.73
N GLU A 162 18.78 16.30 -18.26
CA GLU A 162 19.34 15.13 -18.93
C GLU A 162 19.76 14.08 -17.88
N PRO A 163 19.50 12.77 -18.13
CA PRO A 163 19.93 11.72 -17.22
C PRO A 163 21.45 11.61 -17.12
N VAL A 164 21.95 11.43 -15.90
CA VAL A 164 23.35 11.09 -15.62
C VAL A 164 23.41 9.74 -14.93
N THR A 165 24.20 8.82 -15.48
CA THR A 165 24.44 7.54 -14.82
C THR A 165 25.12 7.77 -13.48
N VAL A 166 24.55 7.21 -12.41
CA VAL A 166 25.16 7.21 -11.09
C VAL A 166 25.54 5.78 -10.77
N ARG A 167 26.83 5.56 -10.50
CA ARG A 167 27.31 4.27 -9.97
C ARG A 167 27.23 4.32 -8.45
N PHE A 168 26.96 3.20 -7.80
CA PHE A 168 26.94 3.11 -6.33
C PHE A 168 28.22 2.48 -5.82
N MET A 169 28.66 2.87 -4.62
CA MET A 169 29.88 2.32 -4.03
C MET A 169 29.74 0.89 -3.49
N ASP A 170 28.54 0.33 -3.33
CA ASP A 170 28.36 -0.90 -2.52
C ASP A 170 28.58 -2.24 -3.25
N ASP A 171 29.27 -2.22 -4.40
CA ASP A 171 29.78 -3.42 -5.05
C ASP A 171 31.18 -3.74 -4.48
N GLU A 172 31.32 -4.82 -3.73
CA GLU A 172 32.62 -5.42 -3.34
C GLU A 172 33.47 -5.90 -4.56
N ALA A 173 33.13 -5.45 -5.78
CA ALA A 173 33.77 -5.76 -7.05
C ALA A 173 34.62 -4.60 -7.62
N TRP A 174 34.96 -3.58 -6.82
CA TRP A 174 35.85 -2.49 -7.27
C TRP A 174 37.32 -2.89 -7.41
N ASP A 175 37.73 -4.04 -6.87
CA ASP A 175 39.12 -4.52 -7.01
C ASP A 175 39.47 -5.12 -8.39
N ARG A 176 38.53 -5.16 -9.37
CA ARG A 176 38.79 -5.83 -10.67
C ARG A 176 38.52 -5.05 -11.96
N LEU A 177 38.06 -3.81 -11.94
CA LEU A 177 37.75 -3.11 -13.21
C LEU A 177 38.41 -1.73 -13.29
N ASP A 178 39.65 -1.77 -13.78
CA ASP A 178 40.45 -0.63 -14.25
C ASP A 178 39.68 0.20 -15.31
N PRO A 179 39.36 1.48 -15.03
CA PRO A 179 38.69 2.39 -15.97
C PRO A 179 39.44 2.65 -17.27
N LYS A 180 40.71 2.24 -17.39
CA LYS A 180 41.53 2.45 -18.59
C LYS A 180 41.16 1.54 -19.78
N LYS A 181 40.21 0.63 -19.64
CA LYS A 181 39.99 -0.43 -20.66
C LYS A 181 38.85 -0.23 -21.65
N ASN A 182 37.81 0.57 -21.40
CA ASN A 182 36.72 0.79 -22.37
C ASN A 182 35.99 2.14 -22.18
N PRO A 183 36.32 3.19 -22.94
CA PRO A 183 35.73 4.53 -22.80
C PRO A 183 34.44 4.77 -23.60
N ASP A 184 34.07 3.90 -24.55
CA ASP A 184 33.16 4.28 -25.64
C ASP A 184 31.68 3.86 -25.48
N GLU A 185 31.25 3.35 -24.31
CA GLU A 185 29.87 2.88 -24.10
C GLU A 185 29.02 3.72 -23.13
N GLN A 186 29.34 5.01 -22.96
CA GLN A 186 28.56 5.91 -22.09
C GLN A 186 27.30 6.52 -22.73
N LEU A 187 26.95 6.17 -23.97
CA LEU A 187 25.85 6.80 -24.70
C LEU A 187 24.93 5.75 -25.31
N LYS A 188 23.94 5.30 -24.52
CA LYS A 188 22.61 4.82 -24.96
C LYS A 188 21.78 4.42 -23.74
N PHE A 189 20.96 5.32 -23.22
CA PHE A 189 20.00 5.00 -22.16
C PHE A 189 18.58 5.33 -22.60
N ALA A 190 17.73 4.30 -22.70
CA ALA A 190 16.30 4.43 -22.90
C ALA A 190 15.54 3.41 -22.04
N ARG A 191 14.69 3.94 -21.13
CA ARG A 191 13.39 3.48 -20.59
C ARG A 191 13.17 2.02 -20.10
N GLN A 192 13.08 1.84 -18.77
CA GLN A 192 11.89 1.28 -18.09
C GLN A 192 11.88 1.38 -16.54
N LYS A 193 10.65 1.43 -16.01
CA LYS A 193 10.17 1.49 -14.61
C LYS A 193 10.91 2.43 -13.67
N THR A 194 10.27 3.53 -13.28
CA THR A 194 10.65 4.27 -12.08
C THR A 194 10.56 3.32 -10.88
N VAL A 195 11.69 2.99 -10.29
CA VAL A 195 11.74 2.52 -8.91
C VAL A 195 11.37 3.74 -8.06
N ASP A 196 10.36 3.62 -7.20
CA ASP A 196 9.97 4.75 -6.34
C ASP A 196 11.01 4.89 -5.22
N PHE A 197 12.02 5.73 -5.44
CA PHE A 197 12.94 6.22 -4.42
C PHE A 197 12.38 7.45 -3.68
N GLY A 198 11.16 7.89 -4.03
CA GLY A 198 10.62 9.17 -3.63
C GLY A 198 11.49 10.33 -4.12
N LYS A 199 11.66 11.34 -3.27
CA LYS A 199 12.63 12.43 -3.51
C LYS A 199 14.05 11.88 -3.32
N VAL A 200 14.93 12.21 -4.28
CA VAL A 200 16.36 11.92 -4.21
C VAL A 200 17.14 13.22 -4.24
N TYR A 201 18.19 13.32 -3.42
CA TYR A 201 19.13 14.44 -3.43
C TYR A 201 20.56 13.96 -3.63
N ILE A 202 21.30 14.65 -4.48
CA ILE A 202 22.75 14.49 -4.64
C ILE A 202 23.36 15.88 -4.55
N ASP A 203 24.22 16.12 -3.55
CA ASP A 203 24.85 17.44 -3.31
C ASP A 203 23.79 18.58 -3.23
N GLY A 204 22.67 18.31 -2.56
CA GLY A 204 21.53 19.24 -2.45
C GLY A 204 20.66 19.38 -3.71
N ILE A 205 21.03 18.75 -4.84
CA ILE A 205 20.25 18.79 -6.08
C ILE A 205 19.13 17.76 -6.03
N ARG A 206 17.89 18.24 -6.10
CA ARG A 206 16.69 17.39 -6.12
C ARG A 206 16.50 16.72 -7.48
N GLY A 207 16.25 15.42 -7.47
CA GLY A 207 15.92 14.65 -8.65
C GLY A 207 15.18 13.36 -8.36
N SER A 208 15.32 12.41 -9.28
CA SER A 208 14.79 11.06 -9.19
C SER A 208 15.82 10.07 -9.74
N LEU A 209 15.87 8.87 -9.16
CA LEU A 209 16.62 7.75 -9.71
C LEU A 209 15.70 6.93 -10.61
N VAL A 210 16.21 6.57 -11.79
CA VAL A 210 15.52 5.68 -12.73
C VAL A 210 16.42 4.49 -13.03
N THR A 211 15.85 3.29 -13.10
CA THR A 211 16.60 2.13 -13.58
C THR A 211 16.85 2.25 -15.08
N THR A 212 18.03 1.85 -15.51
CA THR A 212 18.40 1.82 -16.93
C THR A 212 18.31 0.40 -17.48
N ASP A 213 17.81 0.25 -18.72
CA ASP A 213 17.61 -1.05 -19.40
C ASP A 213 18.89 -1.86 -19.66
N THR A 214 20.07 -1.30 -19.38
CA THR A 214 21.36 -1.96 -19.56
C THR A 214 21.66 -2.91 -18.40
N TRP A 215 21.24 -4.16 -18.57
CA TRP A 215 21.88 -5.32 -17.96
C TRP A 215 23.28 -5.46 -18.58
N PHE A 216 24.30 -4.88 -17.96
CA PHE A 216 25.67 -5.28 -18.29
C PHE A 216 25.94 -6.69 -17.71
N ASP A 217 27.00 -7.35 -18.17
CA ASP A 217 27.48 -8.71 -17.82
C ASP A 217 27.54 -9.07 -16.31
N SER A 218 27.17 -8.17 -15.40
CA SER A 218 27.14 -8.28 -13.94
C SER A 218 25.82 -8.76 -13.33
N GLY A 219 24.69 -8.78 -14.06
CA GLY A 219 23.42 -9.30 -13.54
C GLY A 219 22.64 -8.42 -12.53
N HIS A 220 23.04 -7.15 -12.34
CA HIS A 220 22.39 -6.22 -11.39
C HIS A 220 21.89 -4.93 -12.08
N PRO A 221 20.79 -4.31 -11.60
CA PRO A 221 20.25 -3.08 -12.18
C PRO A 221 21.17 -1.86 -11.97
N GLN A 222 21.30 -1.04 -13.01
CA GLN A 222 21.97 0.27 -12.94
C GLN A 222 20.94 1.40 -12.82
N TYR A 223 21.34 2.53 -12.24
CA TYR A 223 20.45 3.65 -12.01
C TYR A 223 21.05 4.95 -12.56
N ALA A 224 20.19 5.83 -13.04
CA ALA A 224 20.53 7.16 -13.50
C ALA A 224 19.79 8.20 -12.68
N PHE A 225 20.49 9.27 -12.31
CA PHE A 225 19.90 10.43 -11.67
C PHE A 225 19.41 11.42 -12.73
N VAL A 226 18.18 11.88 -12.55
CA VAL A 226 17.57 12.92 -13.38
C VAL A 226 17.20 14.09 -12.47
N ARG A 227 17.82 15.25 -12.68
CA ARG A 227 17.46 16.46 -11.92
C ARG A 227 16.02 16.87 -12.26
N LYS A 228 15.29 17.32 -11.24
CA LYS A 228 13.86 17.66 -11.38
C LYS A 228 13.62 18.97 -12.12
N GLU A 229 14.48 19.95 -11.88
CA GLU A 229 14.39 21.30 -12.43
C GLU A 229 15.76 21.69 -13.01
N GLU A 230 15.76 22.45 -14.10
CA GLU A 230 16.98 23.01 -14.70
C GLU A 230 17.74 23.88 -13.69
N GLY A 231 19.05 24.00 -13.88
CA GLY A 231 19.89 24.90 -13.09
C GLY A 231 21.34 24.81 -13.53
N ASP A 232 22.27 25.11 -12.63
CA ASP A 232 23.69 25.11 -12.99
C ASP A 232 24.26 23.70 -13.10
N SER A 233 25.23 23.54 -14.00
CA SER A 233 26.04 22.34 -14.10
C SER A 233 26.89 22.20 -12.84
N THR A 234 26.76 21.08 -12.13
CA THR A 234 27.39 20.90 -10.82
C THR A 234 28.30 19.68 -10.84
N TYR A 235 29.54 19.85 -10.39
CA TYR A 235 30.50 18.77 -10.23
C TYR A 235 30.33 18.13 -8.85
N VAL A 236 30.00 16.85 -8.84
CA VAL A 236 29.81 16.05 -7.63
C VAL A 236 30.99 15.10 -7.50
N ARG A 237 31.60 15.07 -6.30
CA ARG A 237 32.74 14.18 -6.03
C ARG A 237 32.26 12.74 -5.85
N SER A 238 33.12 11.78 -6.16
CA SER A 238 32.97 10.40 -5.70
C SER A 238 32.86 10.37 -4.16
N GLY A 239 32.06 9.44 -3.62
CA GLY A 239 31.76 9.30 -2.20
C GLY A 239 30.75 10.33 -1.67
N THR A 240 30.03 11.03 -2.55
CA THR A 240 28.97 11.95 -2.12
C THR A 240 27.72 11.15 -1.78
N GLU A 241 27.17 11.38 -0.58
CA GLU A 241 25.93 10.75 -0.13
C GLU A 241 24.75 11.10 -1.05
N ILE A 242 23.89 10.11 -1.26
CA ILE A 242 22.67 10.19 -2.03
C ILE A 242 21.52 9.98 -1.05
N GLU A 243 20.85 11.07 -0.70
CA GLU A 243 19.71 11.03 0.20
C GLU A 243 18.48 10.53 -0.55
N ILE A 244 17.78 9.54 0.02
CA ILE A 244 16.59 8.95 -0.58
C ILE A 244 15.42 8.96 0.42
N GLU A 245 14.27 9.47 -0.01
CA GLU A 245 13.09 9.63 0.85
C GLU A 245 12.55 8.29 1.37
N THR A 246 12.67 7.21 0.60
CA THR A 246 12.22 5.88 1.04
C THR A 246 12.97 5.34 2.25
N ALA A 247 14.19 5.83 2.52
CA ALA A 247 14.97 5.40 3.68
C ALA A 247 14.26 5.72 4.99
N THR A 248 13.46 6.79 5.06
CA THR A 248 12.82 7.25 6.31
C THR A 248 11.29 7.20 6.27
N ARG A 249 10.69 7.28 5.08
CA ARG A 249 9.23 7.42 4.89
C ARG A 249 8.37 6.33 5.53
N TYR A 250 8.91 5.11 5.67
CA TYR A 250 8.13 3.92 6.05
C TYR A 250 8.50 3.33 7.40
N LEU A 251 9.29 4.02 8.23
CA LEU A 251 9.71 3.51 9.55
C LEU A 251 8.52 3.22 10.49
N GLY A 252 7.35 3.82 10.24
CA GLY A 252 6.10 3.53 10.95
C GLY A 252 5.31 2.31 10.44
N ASP A 253 5.61 1.81 9.24
CA ASP A 253 4.85 0.73 8.60
C ASP A 253 5.31 -0.64 9.11
N THR A 254 4.38 -1.62 9.15
CA THR A 254 4.70 -3.01 9.48
C THR A 254 5.44 -3.68 8.30
N PRO A 255 6.68 -4.17 8.49
CA PRO A 255 7.46 -4.66 7.37
C PRO A 255 7.21 -6.14 7.06
N VAL A 256 7.13 -6.42 5.76
CA VAL A 256 7.15 -7.77 5.18
C VAL A 256 8.33 -7.85 4.22
N PHE A 257 9.25 -8.76 4.51
CA PHE A 257 10.48 -8.93 3.75
C PHE A 257 10.43 -10.22 2.93
N PHE A 258 10.77 -10.14 1.64
CA PHE A 258 10.91 -11.31 0.76
C PHE A 258 12.27 -11.29 0.07
N PHE A 259 13.00 -12.40 0.16
CA PHE A 259 14.31 -12.52 -0.48
C PHE A 259 14.50 -13.89 -1.14
N GLU A 260 15.06 -13.89 -2.34
CA GLU A 260 15.76 -15.03 -2.87
C GLU A 260 17.19 -15.09 -2.31
N ASN A 261 17.66 -16.30 -1.96
CA ASN A 261 19.04 -16.47 -1.53
C ASN A 261 20.00 -16.18 -2.70
N ASP A 262 20.78 -15.12 -2.57
CA ASP A 262 21.77 -14.73 -3.57
C ASP A 262 22.99 -15.65 -3.49
N SER A 263 23.27 -16.37 -4.59
CA SER A 263 24.35 -17.35 -4.64
C SER A 263 25.72 -16.64 -4.57
N GLY A 264 26.34 -16.65 -3.39
CA GLY A 264 27.66 -16.05 -3.18
C GLY A 264 27.87 -15.46 -1.79
N ARG A 265 26.80 -15.25 -1.02
CA ARG A 265 26.88 -14.70 0.32
C ARG A 265 27.04 -15.77 1.40
N SER A 266 27.78 -15.44 2.47
CA SER A 266 27.78 -16.27 3.67
C SER A 266 26.41 -16.24 4.35
N ILE A 267 25.99 -17.38 4.91
CA ILE A 267 24.72 -17.52 5.63
C ILE A 267 24.64 -16.50 6.77
N ASP A 268 25.70 -16.40 7.58
CA ASP A 268 25.75 -15.47 8.71
C ASP A 268 25.62 -14.02 8.25
N GLY A 269 26.27 -13.65 7.14
CA GLY A 269 26.17 -12.31 6.57
C GLY A 269 24.76 -12.01 6.04
N PHE A 270 24.07 -13.00 5.47
CA PHE A 270 22.69 -12.84 5.00
C PHE A 270 21.71 -12.68 6.17
N VAL A 271 21.83 -13.50 7.22
CA VAL A 271 20.99 -13.40 8.42
C VAL A 271 21.19 -12.05 9.13
N THR A 272 22.44 -11.60 9.25
CA THR A 272 22.79 -10.31 9.87
C THR A 272 22.12 -9.13 9.15
N ASP A 273 22.02 -9.19 7.83
CA ASP A 273 21.42 -8.11 7.04
C ASP A 273 19.89 -8.06 7.20
N ILE A 274 19.23 -9.21 7.22
CA ILE A 274 17.80 -9.28 7.53
C ILE A 274 17.55 -8.74 8.94
N GLU A 275 18.42 -9.08 9.89
CA GLU A 275 18.30 -8.55 11.24
C GLU A 275 18.45 -7.02 11.30
N LYS A 276 19.41 -6.44 10.57
CA LYS A 276 19.53 -4.98 10.48
C LYS A 276 18.28 -4.33 9.89
N LEU A 277 17.68 -4.94 8.87
CA LEU A 277 16.39 -4.48 8.33
C LEU A 277 15.31 -4.54 9.40
N VAL A 278 15.13 -5.68 10.06
CA VAL A 278 14.09 -5.82 11.08
C VAL A 278 14.29 -4.80 12.21
N ASN A 279 15.52 -4.65 12.72
CA ASN A 279 15.82 -3.71 13.79
C ASN A 279 15.53 -2.26 13.39
N ARG A 280 15.77 -1.89 12.12
CA ARG A 280 15.44 -0.56 11.61
C ARG A 280 13.95 -0.22 11.73
N TYR A 281 13.07 -1.20 11.54
CA TYR A 281 11.62 -1.01 11.63
C TYR A 281 11.05 -1.37 13.02
N ALA A 282 11.89 -1.88 13.92
CA ALA A 282 11.53 -2.24 15.28
C ALA A 282 11.69 -1.07 16.28
N ILE A 283 12.38 0.00 15.91
CA ILE A 283 12.66 1.15 16.79
C ILE A 283 11.55 2.20 16.62
N ASP A 284 10.86 2.53 17.72
CA ASP A 284 9.78 3.54 17.78
C ASP A 284 10.29 4.99 17.63
N GLU A 285 11.60 5.22 17.69
CA GLU A 285 12.18 6.55 17.51
C GLU A 285 12.61 6.75 16.05
N VAL A 286 11.77 7.46 15.29
CA VAL A 286 12.27 8.27 14.18
C VAL A 286 13.31 9.20 14.78
N PRO A 287 14.58 9.21 14.33
CA PRO A 287 15.51 10.24 14.76
C PRO A 287 14.87 11.58 14.41
N GLU A 288 14.51 12.36 15.43
CA GLU A 288 14.18 13.76 15.22
C GLU A 288 15.42 14.39 14.60
N THR A 289 15.37 14.68 13.30
CA THR A 289 16.35 15.56 12.67
C THR A 289 16.04 16.97 13.16
N ASP A 290 16.50 17.29 14.37
CA ASP A 290 16.58 18.67 14.82
C ASP A 290 17.75 19.34 14.06
N PRO A 291 17.49 20.31 13.17
CA PRO A 291 18.54 20.97 12.40
C PRO A 291 19.32 22.02 13.22
N SER A 292 19.15 22.04 14.53
CA SER A 292 19.80 23.05 15.39
C SER A 292 20.31 22.47 16.69
N GLU A 293 21.58 22.03 16.71
CA GLU A 293 22.48 22.31 17.84
C GLU A 293 23.93 21.97 17.46
N GLU A 294 24.58 22.92 16.79
CA GLU A 294 26.02 23.11 16.96
C GLU A 294 26.27 23.77 18.33
N THR A 295 27.36 23.32 18.97
CA THR A 295 28.10 23.90 20.10
C THR A 295 27.58 23.66 21.53
N SER A 296 28.30 22.83 22.30
CA SER A 296 29.29 23.32 23.28
C SER A 296 30.15 22.18 23.88
N GLN A 297 31.36 22.56 24.30
CA GLN A 297 32.49 21.73 24.69
C GLN A 297 32.45 21.21 26.15
N GLU A 298 33.26 20.16 26.36
CA GLU A 298 34.06 19.82 27.56
C GLU A 298 33.36 19.42 28.87
N GLU A 299 33.66 18.19 29.34
CA GLU A 299 34.54 18.00 30.51
C GLU A 299 35.09 16.57 30.59
N GLU A 300 36.41 16.48 30.78
CA GLU A 300 37.17 15.28 31.10
C GLU A 300 36.83 14.71 32.49
N LYS A 301 36.97 13.39 32.65
CA LYS A 301 37.49 12.80 33.90
C LYS A 301 38.24 11.49 33.67
N GLU A 302 39.53 11.51 33.97
CA GLU A 302 40.44 10.37 34.16
C GLU A 302 40.02 9.49 35.36
N ASN A 303 40.09 8.16 35.22
CA ASN A 303 41.06 7.26 35.90
C ASN A 303 40.76 5.75 35.69
N SER A 304 41.59 5.09 34.87
CA SER A 304 42.43 3.86 35.06
C SER A 304 42.02 2.70 36.03
N PRO A 305 42.67 1.51 36.00
CA PRO A 305 42.68 0.45 34.95
C PRO A 305 42.36 -0.96 35.53
N ASP A 306 42.32 -1.97 34.64
CA ASP A 306 42.43 -3.43 34.88
C ASP A 306 41.32 -4.13 35.69
N ASP A 307 40.53 -4.96 35.00
CA ASP A 307 40.28 -6.33 35.48
C ASP A 307 39.97 -7.25 34.28
N GLU A 308 40.99 -8.03 33.88
CA GLU A 308 40.81 -9.24 33.11
C GLU A 308 40.19 -10.30 34.02
N ASN A 309 38.92 -10.65 33.78
CA ASN A 309 38.48 -12.02 33.97
C ASN A 309 37.27 -12.31 33.08
N ALA A 310 37.55 -13.11 32.05
CA ALA A 310 36.55 -13.84 31.31
C ALA A 310 35.85 -14.82 32.24
N GLU A 311 34.57 -14.60 32.50
CA GLU A 311 33.65 -15.65 32.90
C GLU A 311 32.53 -15.72 31.85
N GLU A 312 32.49 -16.86 31.16
CA GLU A 312 31.32 -17.33 30.43
C GLU A 312 30.09 -17.28 31.34
N SER A 313 29.12 -16.44 30.99
CA SER A 313 27.70 -16.69 31.29
C SER A 313 26.88 -16.05 30.16
N ASP A 314 26.24 -16.85 29.33
CA ASP A 314 24.92 -17.47 29.51
C ASP A 314 23.78 -16.50 29.11
N ALA A 315 22.76 -17.07 28.48
CA ALA A 315 21.60 -16.42 27.85
C ALA A 315 21.89 -15.66 26.53
N SER A 316 21.61 -16.34 25.42
CA SER A 316 21.17 -15.67 24.19
C SER A 316 19.98 -14.78 24.54
N ALA A 317 20.19 -13.48 24.70
CA ALA A 317 19.11 -12.52 24.68
C ALA A 317 18.37 -12.73 23.36
N GLU A 318 17.13 -13.25 23.45
CA GLU A 318 16.23 -13.22 22.31
C GLU A 318 16.17 -11.76 21.84
N PRO A 319 16.37 -11.48 20.55
CA PRO A 319 16.18 -10.14 20.04
C PRO A 319 14.73 -9.75 20.32
N ALA A 320 14.53 -8.78 21.22
CA ALA A 320 13.22 -8.23 21.53
C ALA A 320 12.77 -7.39 20.33
N TYR A 321 12.03 -8.03 19.43
CA TYR A 321 11.39 -7.36 18.33
C TYR A 321 10.01 -6.89 18.79
N ASP A 322 9.91 -5.63 19.22
CA ASP A 322 8.69 -5.06 19.80
C ASP A 322 7.56 -4.92 18.78
N ARG A 323 7.88 -4.78 17.49
CA ARG A 323 6.91 -4.65 16.40
C ARG A 323 6.70 -5.94 15.61
N PRO A 324 5.48 -6.19 15.08
CA PRO A 324 5.24 -7.30 14.17
C PRO A 324 6.07 -7.18 12.88
N PHE A 325 6.56 -8.30 12.36
CA PHE A 325 7.17 -8.37 11.03
C PHE A 325 7.10 -9.78 10.48
N VAL A 326 7.33 -9.93 9.17
CA VAL A 326 7.47 -11.25 8.53
C VAL A 326 8.71 -11.29 7.64
N VAL A 327 9.49 -12.36 7.75
CA VAL A 327 10.60 -12.67 6.84
C VAL A 327 10.22 -13.87 5.98
N ILE A 328 10.35 -13.73 4.68
CA ILE A 328 10.09 -14.77 3.70
C ILE A 328 11.37 -15.01 2.91
N CYS A 329 11.84 -16.26 2.85
CA CYS A 329 13.01 -16.62 2.06
C CYS A 329 12.76 -17.90 1.26
N THR A 330 13.19 -17.93 0.00
CA THR A 330 13.41 -19.19 -0.71
C THR A 330 14.73 -19.79 -0.25
N ALA A 331 14.68 -20.89 0.49
CA ALA A 331 15.87 -21.61 0.90
C ALA A 331 16.10 -22.76 -0.08
N LEU A 332 17.33 -22.95 -0.57
CA LEU A 332 17.67 -24.19 -1.27
C LEU A 332 17.48 -25.36 -0.27
N GLU A 333 16.90 -26.47 -0.74
CA GLU A 333 16.43 -27.59 0.08
C GLU A 333 17.38 -27.97 1.24
N ASP A 334 16.85 -28.00 2.48
CA ASP A 334 17.55 -28.43 3.71
C ASP A 334 18.92 -27.77 3.95
N SER A 335 19.06 -26.52 3.52
CA SER A 335 20.25 -25.71 3.72
C SER A 335 20.41 -25.23 5.17
N ASP A 336 21.67 -25.05 5.58
CA ASP A 336 22.02 -24.43 6.87
C ASP A 336 21.43 -23.01 7.02
N LEU A 337 21.06 -22.37 5.90
CA LEU A 337 20.34 -21.10 5.87
C LEU A 337 18.94 -21.21 6.48
N ASP A 338 18.14 -22.22 6.09
CA ASP A 338 16.79 -22.41 6.65
C ASP A 338 16.85 -22.61 8.18
N LYS A 339 17.82 -23.41 8.64
CA LYS A 339 18.05 -23.61 10.08
C LYS A 339 18.46 -22.32 10.78
N ALA A 340 19.33 -21.51 10.17
CA ALA A 340 19.76 -20.24 10.73
C ALA A 340 18.60 -19.24 10.81
N LEU A 341 17.79 -19.12 9.76
CA LEU A 341 16.61 -18.23 9.73
C LEU A 341 15.55 -18.67 10.74
N ARG A 342 15.24 -19.98 10.83
CA ARG A 342 14.32 -20.52 11.86
C ARG A 342 14.84 -20.28 13.27
N ARG A 343 16.14 -20.47 13.49
CA ARG A 343 16.76 -20.23 14.79
C ARG A 343 16.72 -18.75 15.17
N ARG A 344 16.86 -17.83 14.20
CA ARG A 344 16.91 -16.39 14.45
C ARG A 344 15.54 -15.76 14.61
N PHE A 345 14.60 -16.09 13.72
CA PHE A 345 13.31 -15.40 13.59
C PHE A 345 12.12 -16.26 14.05
N GLY A 346 12.33 -17.54 14.37
CA GLY A 346 11.31 -18.41 14.95
C GLY A 346 10.06 -18.51 14.08
N THR A 347 8.91 -18.21 14.66
CA THR A 347 7.62 -18.24 13.97
C THR A 347 7.44 -17.09 12.99
N ARG A 348 8.23 -16.01 13.05
CA ARG A 348 8.13 -14.86 12.14
C ARG A 348 8.75 -15.10 10.76
N TYR A 349 9.35 -16.27 10.57
CA TYR A 349 9.95 -16.69 9.30
C TYR A 349 9.08 -17.71 8.55
N ILE A 350 8.90 -17.46 7.26
CA ILE A 350 8.19 -18.31 6.31
C ILE A 350 9.18 -18.80 5.25
N ARG A 351 9.29 -20.11 5.10
CA ARG A 351 10.07 -20.76 4.04
C ARG A 351 9.23 -20.83 2.76
N ASN A 352 9.73 -20.25 1.68
CA ASN A 352 8.98 -20.11 0.41
C ASN A 352 9.28 -21.21 -0.63
N ASP A 353 9.47 -22.46 -0.19
CA ASP A 353 9.85 -23.55 -1.10
C ASP A 353 8.68 -24.07 -1.93
N ASP A 354 7.46 -24.00 -1.38
CA ASP A 354 6.24 -24.49 -2.03
C ASP A 354 5.85 -23.67 -3.27
N TYR A 355 6.45 -22.49 -3.44
CA TYR A 355 6.06 -21.48 -4.42
C TYR A 355 7.21 -21.05 -5.35
N ALA A 356 8.42 -21.56 -5.11
CA ALA A 356 9.69 -21.15 -5.73
C ALA A 356 9.79 -21.41 -7.25
N SER A 357 9.02 -22.33 -7.82
CA SER A 357 9.11 -22.67 -9.25
C SER A 357 8.12 -21.92 -10.14
N GLU A 358 6.95 -21.52 -9.62
CA GLU A 358 5.95 -20.73 -10.34
C GLU A 358 5.07 -19.92 -9.36
N MET A 359 5.26 -18.59 -9.32
CA MET A 359 4.40 -17.67 -8.55
C MET A 359 3.04 -17.47 -9.25
N THR A 360 2.20 -18.50 -9.22
CA THR A 360 0.82 -18.47 -9.72
C THR A 360 -0.10 -17.66 -8.79
N GLU A 361 -1.27 -17.24 -9.27
CA GLU A 361 -2.27 -16.54 -8.43
C GLU A 361 -2.66 -17.36 -7.19
N ARG A 362 -2.75 -18.69 -7.33
CA ARG A 362 -3.04 -19.59 -6.21
C ARG A 362 -1.93 -19.58 -5.16
N ASN A 363 -0.68 -19.53 -5.61
CA ASN A 363 0.50 -19.55 -4.75
C ASN A 363 0.64 -18.22 -4.01
N TYR A 364 0.44 -17.08 -4.69
CA TYR A 364 0.38 -15.77 -4.03
C TYR A 364 -0.70 -15.71 -2.96
N LYS A 365 -1.89 -16.28 -3.21
CA LYS A 365 -2.98 -16.29 -2.21
C LYS A 365 -2.64 -17.10 -0.97
N LYS A 366 -2.01 -18.26 -1.15
CA LYS A 366 -1.59 -19.09 -0.01
C LYS A 366 -0.50 -18.40 0.80
N LEU A 367 0.54 -17.90 0.14
CA LEU A 367 1.62 -17.17 0.81
C LEU A 367 1.09 -15.92 1.53
N ALA A 368 0.19 -15.15 0.90
CA ALA A 368 -0.47 -14.01 1.53
C ALA A 368 -1.29 -14.40 2.76
N GLN A 369 -1.98 -15.55 2.72
CA GLN A 369 -2.70 -16.07 3.88
C GLN A 369 -1.73 -16.47 5.01
N GLU A 370 -0.62 -17.15 4.69
CA GLU A 370 0.39 -17.48 5.69
C GLU A 370 1.01 -16.22 6.32
N VAL A 371 1.27 -15.18 5.53
CA VAL A 371 1.73 -13.87 6.02
C VAL A 371 0.68 -13.23 6.93
N PHE A 372 -0.60 -13.26 6.55
CA PHE A 372 -1.69 -12.75 7.39
C PHE A 372 -1.78 -13.49 8.72
N ASP A 373 -1.82 -14.82 8.70
CA ASP A 373 -1.92 -15.66 9.90
C ASP A 373 -0.72 -15.42 10.84
N ASN A 374 0.47 -15.21 10.26
CA ASN A 374 1.68 -14.88 10.99
C ASN A 374 1.56 -13.54 11.72
N LEU A 375 1.17 -12.49 11.01
CA LEU A 375 0.97 -11.14 11.57
C LEU A 375 -0.14 -11.13 12.63
N ASP A 376 -1.23 -11.85 12.39
CA ASP A 376 -2.35 -11.99 13.34
C ASP A 376 -1.89 -12.69 14.63
N SER A 377 -1.08 -13.74 14.52
CA SER A 377 -0.51 -14.43 15.68
C SER A 377 0.44 -13.57 16.51
N GLN A 378 1.02 -12.53 15.90
CA GLN A 378 1.85 -11.53 16.56
C GLN A 378 1.02 -10.38 17.18
N GLY A 379 -0.32 -10.44 17.08
CA GLY A 379 -1.23 -9.42 17.62
C GLY A 379 -1.37 -8.18 16.74
N CYS A 380 -0.88 -8.21 15.49
CA CYS A 380 -0.92 -7.07 14.57
C CYS A 380 -2.34 -6.52 14.42
N PHE A 381 -3.36 -7.39 14.37
CA PHE A 381 -4.74 -6.98 14.11
C PHE A 381 -5.64 -6.96 15.34
N THR A 382 -5.11 -7.17 16.55
CA THR A 382 -5.94 -7.33 17.77
C THR A 382 -6.80 -6.11 18.05
N GLU A 383 -6.24 -4.90 17.93
CA GLU A 383 -7.00 -3.68 18.16
C GLU A 383 -8.05 -3.44 17.07
N VAL A 384 -7.67 -3.65 15.81
CA VAL A 384 -8.57 -3.54 14.65
C VAL A 384 -9.76 -4.49 14.78
N GLN A 385 -9.51 -5.75 15.16
CA GLN A 385 -10.54 -6.74 15.39
C GLN A 385 -11.50 -6.34 16.52
N ALA A 386 -10.98 -5.72 17.60
CA ALA A 386 -11.81 -5.21 18.69
C ALA A 386 -12.68 -4.03 18.24
N GLN A 387 -12.12 -3.08 17.47
CA GLN A 387 -12.86 -1.97 16.89
C GLN A 387 -13.98 -2.45 15.95
N ILE A 388 -13.68 -3.44 15.09
CA ILE A 388 -14.66 -4.08 14.21
C ILE A 388 -15.76 -4.77 15.02
N LEU A 389 -15.41 -5.49 16.10
CA LEU A 389 -16.41 -6.15 16.94
C LEU A 389 -17.36 -5.15 17.59
N MET A 390 -16.85 -4.03 18.10
CA MET A 390 -17.68 -2.95 18.66
C MET A 390 -18.58 -2.34 17.59
N ALA A 391 -18.05 -2.08 16.39
CA ALA A 391 -18.84 -1.56 15.27
C ALA A 391 -19.96 -2.53 14.84
N VAL A 392 -19.69 -3.84 14.81
CA VAL A 392 -20.71 -4.86 14.54
C VAL A 392 -21.80 -4.85 15.61
N GLN A 393 -21.44 -4.76 16.90
CA GLN A 393 -22.40 -4.71 18.00
C GLN A 393 -23.32 -3.48 17.89
N GLU A 394 -22.73 -2.30 17.67
CA GLU A 394 -23.48 -1.05 17.50
C GLU A 394 -24.44 -1.13 16.30
N ALA A 395 -23.99 -1.71 15.19
CA ALA A 395 -24.81 -1.91 13.99
C ALA A 395 -25.95 -2.90 14.20
N GLU A 396 -25.73 -3.96 14.99
CA GLU A 396 -26.74 -4.96 15.32
C GLU A 396 -27.67 -4.52 16.48
N GLY A 397 -27.40 -3.36 17.10
CA GLY A 397 -28.20 -2.81 18.20
C GLY A 397 -28.00 -3.55 19.53
N LEU A 398 -26.82 -4.15 19.72
CA LEU A 398 -26.34 -4.78 20.97
C LEU A 398 -25.49 -3.79 21.76
#